data_AF-A0A966B6C8-F1
#
_entry.id   AF-A0A966B6C8-F1
#
_cell.length_a   1.000
_cell.length_b   1.000
_cell.length_c   1.000
_cell.angle_alpha   90.00
_cell.angle_beta   90.00
_cell.angle_gamma   90.00
#
_symmetry.space_group_name_H-M   'P 1'
#
loop_
_entity.id
_entity.type
_entity.pdbx_description
1 polymer ?
#
loop_
_entity_poly.entity_id
_entity_poly.type
_entity_poly.pdbx_seq_one_letter_code
_entity_poly.pdbx_strand_id
1 'polypeptide(L)'
;MNAADNARVCGSLQWVTGRLFELLGGWVERVDEPADAIWLAALSRRLGSHVAAFAEIMPDAVLLTNECAVVPASPALVEAFGELADTSDPVGVAAALTGRLTRECGAVLNECVPHADGSLQRAVEFLMIDLASADTKEFKSVAKVDEIFPMVAPVV
;
A
#
# COMPACT_ATOMS: atom_id res chain seq x y z
N MET A 1 -10.07 16.90 -2.89
CA MET A 1 -10.81 15.70 -2.45
C MET A 1 -12.03 16.09 -1.62
N ASN A 2 -13.16 15.36 -1.71
CA ASN A 2 -14.26 15.52 -0.75
C ASN A 2 -14.11 14.52 0.43
N ALA A 3 -14.96 14.62 1.46
CA ALA A 3 -14.85 13.77 2.66
C ALA A 3 -15.08 12.26 2.37
N ALA A 4 -15.96 11.92 1.42
CA ALA A 4 -16.20 10.54 1.02
C ALA A 4 -15.02 9.96 0.24
N ASP A 5 -14.42 10.74 -0.65
CA ASP A 5 -13.21 10.34 -1.37
C ASP A 5 -12.04 10.14 -0.39
N ASN A 6 -11.89 11.04 0.58
CA ASN A 6 -10.84 10.95 1.60
C ASN A 6 -10.99 9.66 2.43
N ALA A 7 -12.21 9.35 2.87
CA ALA A 7 -12.52 8.10 3.56
C ALA A 7 -12.16 6.86 2.70
N ARG A 8 -12.56 6.85 1.42
CA ARG A 8 -12.26 5.72 0.51
C ARG A 8 -10.76 5.54 0.26
N VAL A 9 -10.04 6.64 0.07
CA VAL A 9 -8.58 6.63 -0.14
C VAL A 9 -7.87 6.15 1.12
N CYS A 10 -8.23 6.68 2.30
CA CYS A 10 -7.71 6.20 3.58
C CYS A 10 -7.98 4.70 3.77
N GLY A 11 -9.22 4.25 3.53
CA GLY A 11 -9.62 2.85 3.63
C GLY A 11 -8.82 1.93 2.71
N SER A 12 -8.63 2.36 1.46
CA SER A 12 -7.85 1.62 0.48
C SER A 12 -6.37 1.54 0.86
N LEU A 13 -5.77 2.67 1.27
CA LEU A 13 -4.36 2.71 1.70
C LEU A 13 -4.14 1.85 2.95
N GLN A 14 -5.03 1.91 3.93
CA GLN A 14 -4.99 1.05 5.11
C GLN A 14 -5.07 -0.43 4.72
N TRP A 15 -5.99 -0.80 3.83
CA TRP A 15 -6.15 -2.18 3.38
C TRP A 15 -4.91 -2.69 2.63
N VAL A 16 -4.42 -1.94 1.63
CA VAL A 16 -3.28 -2.32 0.80
C VAL A 16 -2.01 -2.44 1.63
N THR A 17 -1.73 -1.45 2.49
CA THR A 17 -0.55 -1.50 3.36
C THR A 17 -0.61 -2.68 4.33
N GLY A 18 -1.80 -3.01 4.85
CA GLY A 18 -2.01 -4.19 5.69
C GLY A 18 -1.75 -5.51 4.95
N ARG A 19 -2.26 -5.64 3.72
CA ARG A 19 -2.00 -6.83 2.90
C ARG A 19 -0.55 -6.99 2.50
N LEU A 20 0.14 -5.89 2.16
CA LEU A 20 1.57 -5.93 1.89
C LEU A 20 2.38 -6.27 3.15
N PHE A 21 2.00 -5.73 4.31
CA PHE A 21 2.62 -6.09 5.59
C PHE A 21 2.59 -7.61 5.82
N GLU A 22 1.42 -8.24 5.66
CA GLU A 22 1.22 -9.68 5.84
C GLU A 22 2.00 -10.50 4.81
N LEU A 23 1.91 -10.16 3.52
CA LEU A 23 2.61 -10.88 2.45
C LEU A 23 4.13 -10.83 2.65
N LEU A 24 4.69 -9.62 2.80
CA LEU A 24 6.13 -9.45 2.93
C LEU A 24 6.65 -10.09 4.22
N GLY A 25 5.88 -10.01 5.31
CA GLY A 25 6.22 -10.67 6.58
C GLY A 25 6.26 -12.19 6.44
N GLY A 26 5.29 -12.78 5.73
CA GLY A 26 5.25 -14.22 5.46
C GLY A 26 6.34 -14.71 4.50
N TRP A 27 6.90 -13.83 3.67
CA TRP A 27 7.98 -14.18 2.75
C TRP A 27 9.37 -14.18 3.36
N VAL A 28 9.57 -13.57 4.53
CA VAL A 28 10.90 -13.46 5.17
C VAL A 28 11.57 -14.83 5.33
N GLU A 29 10.81 -15.85 5.72
CA GLU A 29 11.32 -17.21 5.96
C GLU A 29 11.62 -18.00 4.68
N ARG A 30 11.19 -17.48 3.51
CA ARG A 30 11.32 -18.14 2.21
C ARG A 30 12.49 -17.61 1.39
N VAL A 31 13.20 -16.61 1.89
CA VAL A 31 14.31 -15.97 1.20
C VAL A 31 15.62 -16.44 1.82
N ASP A 32 16.45 -17.09 1.00
CA ASP A 32 17.73 -17.65 1.44
C ASP A 32 18.79 -16.57 1.68
N GLU A 33 18.77 -15.49 0.90
CA GLU A 33 19.74 -14.39 1.00
C GLU A 33 19.40 -13.49 2.21
N PRO A 34 20.26 -13.43 3.26
CA PRO A 34 19.96 -12.67 4.46
C PRO A 34 19.71 -11.18 4.22
N ALA A 35 20.42 -10.57 3.26
CA ALA A 35 20.24 -9.17 2.94
C ALA A 35 18.85 -8.86 2.34
N ASP A 36 18.24 -9.83 1.66
CA ASP A 36 16.90 -9.71 1.08
C ASP A 36 15.81 -10.01 2.11
N ALA A 37 16.03 -11.01 2.97
CA ALA A 37 15.15 -11.28 4.11
C ALA A 37 15.06 -10.08 5.08
N ILE A 38 16.20 -9.44 5.39
CA ILE A 38 16.24 -8.23 6.23
C ILE A 38 15.49 -7.08 5.55
N TRP A 39 15.66 -6.90 4.24
CA TRP A 39 14.98 -5.85 3.47
C TRP A 39 13.45 -6.06 3.50
N LEU A 40 12.96 -7.28 3.25
CA LEU A 40 11.55 -7.63 3.35
C LEU A 40 10.99 -7.39 4.77
N ALA A 41 11.71 -7.84 5.80
CA ALA A 41 11.28 -7.69 7.19
C ALA A 41 11.23 -6.21 7.63
N ALA A 42 12.15 -5.38 7.13
CA ALA A 42 12.17 -3.95 7.40
C ALA A 42 11.00 -3.23 6.70
N LEU A 43 10.79 -3.53 5.42
CA LEU A 43 9.70 -2.97 4.62
C LEU A 43 8.32 -3.39 5.17
N SER A 44 8.14 -4.67 5.51
CA SER A 44 6.92 -5.18 6.16
C SER A 44 6.61 -4.37 7.43
N ARG A 45 7.57 -4.23 8.36
CA ARG A 45 7.37 -3.44 9.60
C ARG A 45 6.95 -1.99 9.35
N ARG A 46 7.57 -1.33 8.36
CA ARG A 46 7.22 0.04 7.99
C ARG A 46 5.77 0.12 7.48
N LEU A 47 5.39 -0.77 6.57
CA LEU A 47 4.01 -0.87 6.09
C LEU A 47 3.02 -1.10 7.24
N GLY A 48 3.36 -1.99 8.19
CA GLY A 48 2.56 -2.24 9.39
C GLY A 48 2.36 -0.98 10.25
N SER A 49 3.36 -0.10 10.36
CA SER A 49 3.19 1.18 11.07
C SER A 49 2.25 2.15 10.33
N HIS A 50 2.24 2.12 9.00
CA HIS A 50 1.34 2.95 8.20
C HIS A 50 -0.12 2.49 8.29
N VAL A 51 -0.39 1.20 8.50
CA VAL A 51 -1.74 0.69 8.76
C VAL A 51 -2.38 1.41 9.95
N ALA A 52 -1.62 1.56 11.05
CA ALA A 52 -2.10 2.27 12.23
C ALA A 52 -2.31 3.76 11.94
N ALA A 53 -1.38 4.40 11.22
CA ALA A 53 -1.51 5.80 10.85
C ALA A 53 -2.76 6.08 10.00
N PHE A 54 -3.06 5.23 9.01
CA PHE A 54 -4.28 5.37 8.20
C PHE A 54 -5.56 5.10 8.99
N ALA A 55 -5.52 4.16 9.94
CA ALA A 55 -6.64 3.91 10.84
C ALA A 55 -6.95 5.11 11.74
N GLU A 56 -5.91 5.81 12.24
CA GLU A 56 -6.06 6.98 13.11
C GLU A 56 -6.65 8.21 12.39
N ILE A 57 -6.34 8.39 11.11
CA ILE A 57 -6.85 9.52 10.32
C ILE A 57 -8.17 9.22 9.61
N MET A 58 -8.68 7.99 9.72
CA MET A 58 -9.95 7.60 9.13
C MET A 58 -11.09 8.47 9.69
N PRO A 59 -11.96 9.04 8.84
CA PRO A 59 -13.10 9.80 9.32
C PRO A 59 -14.04 8.95 10.20
N ASP A 60 -14.19 9.30 11.48
CA ASP A 60 -15.17 8.70 12.39
C ASP A 60 -16.53 9.39 12.24
N ALA A 61 -17.18 9.17 11.10
CA ALA A 61 -18.51 9.70 10.81
C ALA A 61 -19.45 8.56 10.39
N VAL A 62 -20.58 8.42 11.09
CA VAL A 62 -21.62 7.41 10.79
C VAL A 62 -22.14 7.53 9.35
N LEU A 63 -22.15 8.75 8.79
CA LEU A 63 -22.57 8.99 7.41
C LEU A 63 -21.56 8.49 6.36
N LEU A 64 -20.32 8.17 6.77
CA LEU A 64 -19.24 7.70 5.93
C LEU A 64 -18.88 6.24 6.20
N THR A 65 -19.67 5.49 7.00
CA THR A 65 -19.32 4.13 7.40
C THR A 65 -19.10 3.18 6.22
N ASN A 66 -19.80 3.38 5.09
CA ASN A 66 -19.61 2.55 3.90
C ASN A 66 -18.32 2.94 3.14
N GLU A 67 -17.93 4.20 3.20
CA GLU A 67 -16.75 4.78 2.57
C GLU A 67 -15.47 4.50 3.38
N CYS A 68 -15.58 4.47 4.71
CA CYS A 68 -14.52 4.11 5.64
C CYS A 68 -14.32 2.59 5.75
N ALA A 69 -15.13 1.78 5.05
CA ALA A 69 -14.93 0.36 5.02
C ALA A 69 -13.51 0.08 4.49
N VAL A 70 -12.69 -0.59 5.30
CA VAL A 70 -11.34 -1.04 4.92
C VAL A 70 -11.49 -2.24 3.97
N VAL A 71 -12.08 -1.99 2.82
CA VAL A 71 -12.35 -2.97 1.77
C VAL A 71 -11.44 -2.68 0.58
N PRO A 72 -11.02 -3.72 -0.15
CA PRO A 72 -10.22 -3.55 -1.34
C PRO A 72 -10.94 -2.69 -2.38
N ALA A 73 -10.19 -1.96 -3.20
CA ALA A 73 -10.74 -1.21 -4.31
C ALA A 73 -11.50 -2.11 -5.32
N SER A 74 -11.17 -3.40 -5.38
CA SER A 74 -11.92 -4.40 -6.16
C SER A 74 -11.73 -5.84 -5.63
N PRO A 75 -12.69 -6.76 -5.84
CA PRO A 75 -12.50 -8.19 -5.54
C PRO A 75 -11.30 -8.82 -6.26
N ALA A 76 -11.04 -8.39 -7.50
CA ALA A 76 -9.90 -8.88 -8.29
C ALA A 76 -8.55 -8.53 -7.66
N LEU A 77 -8.47 -7.42 -6.92
CA LEU A 77 -7.27 -7.07 -6.14
C LEU A 77 -7.03 -8.09 -5.01
N VAL A 78 -8.08 -8.57 -4.34
CA VAL A 78 -7.95 -9.60 -3.30
C VAL A 78 -7.40 -10.90 -3.89
N GLU A 79 -7.98 -11.33 -5.01
CA GLU A 79 -7.56 -12.53 -5.73
C GLU A 79 -6.10 -12.42 -6.16
N ALA A 80 -5.72 -11.29 -6.78
CA ALA A 80 -4.33 -11.02 -7.18
C ALA A 80 -3.35 -11.11 -5.99
N PHE A 81 -3.67 -10.48 -4.86
CA PHE A 81 -2.84 -10.58 -3.65
C PHE A 81 -2.79 -12.02 -3.10
N GLY A 82 -3.87 -12.78 -3.23
CA GLY A 82 -3.92 -14.20 -2.86
C GLY A 82 -2.99 -15.06 -3.72
N GLU A 83 -3.01 -14.87 -5.04
CA GLU A 83 -2.14 -15.60 -5.97
C GLU A 83 -0.66 -15.28 -5.78
N LEU A 84 -0.35 -14.03 -5.40
CA LEU A 84 1.03 -13.61 -5.16
C LEU A 84 1.62 -14.26 -3.91
N ALA A 85 0.80 -14.71 -2.95
CA ALA A 85 1.27 -15.29 -1.71
C ALA A 85 2.26 -16.45 -1.94
N ASP A 86 2.06 -17.25 -2.99
CA ASP A 86 2.89 -18.41 -3.32
C ASP A 86 3.97 -18.12 -4.39
N THR A 87 4.33 -16.86 -4.60
CA THR A 87 5.35 -16.48 -5.60
C THR A 87 6.71 -17.17 -5.40
N SER A 88 7.33 -17.64 -6.48
CA SER A 88 8.71 -18.14 -6.45
C SER A 88 9.76 -17.04 -6.35
N ASP A 89 9.36 -15.77 -6.54
CA ASP A 89 10.23 -14.59 -6.45
C ASP A 89 9.61 -13.54 -5.52
N PRO A 90 9.72 -13.72 -4.18
CA PRO A 90 9.15 -12.77 -3.22
C PRO A 90 9.73 -11.37 -3.33
N VAL A 91 11.02 -11.26 -3.63
CA VAL A 91 11.74 -10.00 -3.61
C VAL A 91 11.39 -9.14 -4.83
N GLY A 92 11.41 -9.73 -6.03
CA GLY A 92 11.00 -9.04 -7.25
C GLY A 92 9.53 -8.61 -7.22
N VAL A 93 8.65 -9.47 -6.69
CA VAL A 93 7.23 -9.13 -6.50
C VAL A 93 7.06 -7.99 -5.49
N ALA A 94 7.73 -8.04 -4.33
CA ALA A 94 7.66 -6.98 -3.33
C ALA A 94 8.10 -5.63 -3.93
N ALA A 95 9.21 -5.59 -4.66
CA ALA A 95 9.72 -4.39 -5.31
C ALA A 95 8.75 -3.80 -6.34
N ALA A 96 8.13 -4.66 -7.16
CA ALA A 96 7.17 -4.22 -8.15
C ALA A 96 5.89 -3.66 -7.50
N LEU A 97 5.41 -4.29 -6.41
CA LEU A 97 4.27 -3.81 -5.63
C LEU A 97 4.57 -2.47 -4.95
N THR A 98 5.76 -2.31 -4.35
CA THR A 98 6.16 -1.02 -3.76
C THR A 98 6.27 0.07 -4.81
N GLY A 99 6.88 -0.21 -5.95
CA GLY A 99 6.97 0.76 -7.05
C GLY A 99 5.60 1.18 -7.58
N ARG A 100 4.64 0.25 -7.64
CA ARG A 100 3.24 0.56 -7.99
C ARG A 100 2.57 1.43 -6.93
N LEU A 101 2.73 1.09 -5.65
CA LEU A 101 2.13 1.84 -4.54
C LEU A 101 2.67 3.27 -4.50
N THR A 102 3.97 3.46 -4.70
CA THR A 102 4.60 4.78 -4.80
C THR A 102 3.95 5.64 -5.90
N ARG A 103 3.69 5.06 -7.08
CA ARG A 103 3.02 5.80 -8.18
C ARG A 103 1.59 6.19 -7.82
N GLU A 104 0.84 5.30 -7.19
CA GLU A 104 -0.55 5.57 -6.80
C GLU A 104 -0.62 6.58 -5.64
N CYS A 105 0.31 6.53 -4.68
CA CYS A 105 0.48 7.58 -3.67
C CYS A 105 0.78 8.94 -4.29
N GLY A 106 1.63 8.99 -5.33
CA GLY A 106 1.88 10.22 -6.09
C GLY A 106 0.61 10.79 -6.74
N ALA A 107 -0.27 9.94 -7.26
CA ALA A 107 -1.57 10.36 -7.78
C ALA A 107 -2.47 10.91 -6.66
N VAL A 108 -2.53 10.24 -5.50
CA VAL A 108 -3.31 10.72 -4.35
C VAL A 108 -2.85 12.11 -3.88
N LEU A 109 -1.54 12.35 -3.81
CA LEU A 109 -1.01 13.65 -3.39
C LEU A 109 -1.39 14.79 -4.34
N ASN A 110 -1.51 14.51 -5.65
CA ASN A 110 -1.94 15.52 -6.62
C ASN A 110 -3.41 15.95 -6.43
N GLU A 111 -4.24 15.11 -5.82
CA GLU A 111 -5.67 15.34 -5.59
C GLU A 111 -5.98 15.90 -4.19
N CYS A 112 -5.00 15.88 -3.29
CA CYS A 112 -5.12 16.42 -1.93
C CYS A 112 -5.21 17.96 -1.96
N VAL A 113 -6.15 18.50 -1.17
CA VAL A 113 -6.26 19.93 -0.91
C VAL A 113 -5.58 20.23 0.43
N PRO A 114 -4.52 21.05 0.49
CA PRO A 114 -3.66 21.17 1.68
C PRO A 114 -4.36 21.45 3.01
N HIS A 115 -5.45 22.24 2.98
CA HIS A 115 -6.18 22.61 4.19
C HIS A 115 -7.28 21.63 4.60
N ALA A 116 -7.79 20.83 3.66
CA ALA A 116 -8.85 19.85 3.93
C ALA A 116 -8.28 18.45 4.17
N ASP A 117 -7.19 18.11 3.49
CA ASP A 117 -6.62 16.76 3.43
C ASP A 117 -5.23 16.67 4.10
N GLY A 118 -4.83 17.67 4.89
CA GLY A 118 -3.45 17.78 5.39
C GLY A 118 -2.93 16.55 6.16
N SER A 119 -3.79 15.88 6.94
CA SER A 119 -3.42 14.64 7.64
C SER A 119 -3.16 13.47 6.66
N LEU A 120 -4.03 13.32 5.65
CA LEU A 120 -3.87 12.31 4.61
C LEU A 120 -2.62 12.60 3.77
N GLN A 121 -2.44 13.84 3.32
CA GLN A 121 -1.27 14.26 2.57
C GLN A 121 0.02 13.89 3.31
N ARG A 122 0.09 14.22 4.61
CA ARG A 122 1.27 13.93 5.43
C ARG A 122 1.50 12.43 5.64
N ALA A 123 0.44 11.64 5.87
CA ALA A 123 0.54 10.19 5.98
C ALA A 123 1.06 9.55 4.69
N VAL A 124 0.56 9.99 3.54
CA VAL A 124 1.00 9.52 2.22
C VAL A 124 2.45 9.93 1.93
N GLU A 125 2.85 11.16 2.27
CA GLU A 125 4.24 11.61 2.15
C GLU A 125 5.20 10.72 2.96
N PHE A 126 4.84 10.38 4.21
CA PHE A 126 5.66 9.47 5.03
C PHE A 126 5.73 8.06 4.45
N LEU A 127 4.61 7.52 3.97
CA LEU A 127 4.60 6.24 3.27
C LEU A 127 5.54 6.28 2.06
N MET A 128 5.47 7.31 1.23
CA MET A 128 6.34 7.44 0.06
C MET A 128 7.83 7.53 0.41
N ILE A 129 8.19 8.21 1.50
CA ILE A 129 9.58 8.25 1.99
C ILE A 129 10.07 6.84 2.35
N ASP A 130 9.25 6.07 3.06
CA ASP A 130 9.60 4.70 3.43
C ASP A 130 9.70 3.78 2.22
N LEU A 131 8.79 3.91 1.25
CA LEU A 131 8.83 3.16 -0.01
C LEU A 131 10.06 3.53 -0.85
N ALA A 132 10.37 4.81 -1.00
CA ALA A 132 11.53 5.29 -1.76
C ALA A 132 12.85 4.80 -1.15
N SER A 133 12.94 4.72 0.19
CA SER A 133 14.12 4.18 0.85
C SER A 133 14.33 2.68 0.57
N ALA A 134 13.24 1.94 0.28
CA ALA A 134 13.29 0.53 -0.09
C ALA A 134 13.65 0.31 -1.56
N ASP A 135 13.41 1.30 -2.43
CA ASP A 135 13.64 1.27 -3.89
C ASP A 135 15.12 1.39 -4.30
N THR A 136 16.04 1.46 -3.33
CA THR A 136 17.49 1.56 -3.57
C THR A 136 18.14 0.27 -4.09
N LYS A 137 17.39 -0.83 -4.17
CA LYS A 137 17.81 -2.09 -4.78
C LYS A 137 17.24 -2.21 -6.19
N GLU A 138 18.09 -2.42 -7.19
CA GLU A 138 17.65 -2.71 -8.55
C GLU A 138 17.12 -4.15 -8.64
N PHE A 139 15.87 -4.31 -9.07
CA PHE A 139 15.24 -5.62 -9.29
C PHE A 139 14.78 -5.79 -10.73
N LYS A 140 14.71 -7.04 -11.20
CA LYS A 140 14.13 -7.35 -12.51
C LYS A 140 12.61 -7.13 -12.44
N SER A 141 12.05 -6.50 -13.48
CA SER A 141 10.60 -6.35 -13.63
C SER A 141 9.92 -7.72 -13.64
N VAL A 142 8.86 -7.86 -12.84
CA VAL A 142 8.01 -9.05 -12.77
C VAL A 142 6.73 -8.79 -13.56
N ALA A 143 6.61 -9.41 -14.73
CA ALA A 143 5.51 -9.17 -15.70
C ALA A 143 4.10 -9.37 -15.11
N LYS A 144 3.91 -10.22 -14.10
CA LYS A 144 2.62 -10.43 -13.44
C LYS A 144 2.13 -9.21 -12.65
N VAL A 145 3.02 -8.29 -12.25
CA VAL A 145 2.65 -7.11 -11.46
C VAL A 145 2.11 -5.97 -12.33
N ASP A 146 2.44 -5.96 -13.63
CA ASP A 146 1.98 -4.94 -14.57
C ASP A 146 0.49 -5.10 -14.93
N GLU A 147 -0.08 -6.30 -14.78
CA GLU A 147 -1.52 -6.59 -14.95
C GLU A 147 -2.36 -6.27 -13.69
N ILE A 148 -1.73 -5.81 -12.60
CA ILE A 148 -2.42 -5.57 -11.34
C ILE A 148 -3.31 -4.32 -11.43
N PHE A 149 -4.57 -4.50 -11.01
CA PHE A 149 -5.61 -3.49 -10.85
C PHE A 149 -5.14 -2.31 -9.97
N PRO A 150 -5.80 -1.13 -10.03
CA PRO A 150 -5.53 -0.05 -9.09
C PRO A 150 -5.59 -0.56 -7.65
N MET A 151 -4.53 -0.31 -6.87
CA MET A 151 -4.47 -0.74 -5.47
C MET A 151 -5.23 0.24 -4.58
N VAL A 152 -5.15 1.53 -4.90
CA VAL A 152 -5.84 2.62 -4.19
C VAL A 152 -7.09 3.02 -4.96
N ALA A 153 -8.19 3.27 -4.23
CA ALA A 153 -9.42 3.77 -4.83
C ALA A 153 -9.17 5.11 -5.55
N PRO A 154 -9.77 5.32 -6.74
CA PRO A 154 -9.67 6.60 -7.42
C PRO A 154 -10.45 7.68 -6.66
N VAL A 155 -9.96 8.91 -6.77
CA VAL A 155 -10.70 10.12 -6.38
C VAL A 155 -11.73 10.40 -7.50
N VAL A 156 -13.00 10.60 -7.15
CA VAL A 156 -14.12 10.73 -8.11
C VAL A 156 -14.76 12.10 -8.07
#